data_AF-A0A1H0B4B0-F1
#
_entry.id   AF-A0A1H0B4B0-F1
#
_cell.length_a   1.000
_cell.length_b   1.000
_cell.length_c   1.000
_cell.angle_alpha   90.00
_cell.angle_beta   90.00
_cell.angle_gamma   90.00
#
_symmetry.space_group_name_H-M   'P 1'
#
loop_
_entity.id
_entity.type
_entity.pdbx_description
1 polymer ?
#
loop_
_entity_poly.entity_id
_entity_poly.type
_entity_poly.pdbx_seq_one_letter_code
_entity_poly.pdbx_strand_id
1 'polypeptide(L)'
;MRIILLRHAESLGNVDELAYCRIPDHALPLTPRGVQQARGIAPRMRRLLEPGPVAAYVSPYLRTRQTFELMELGNLVERIVPEPRLREQDWGNLQDPVDQERQKQERHAFGHFFFRLAHGESGADVDDRVAGFLTELERRVDNDPAHPKNVLVVSHGLTMRLLCRRLFNWSIELFESLSNPPTCDFRVLERDSTGRWHMDRPFTQWRESPDGETQITQVA
;
A
#
# COMPACT_ATOMS: atom_id res chain seq x y z
N MET A 1 13.45 -9.60 -9.60
CA MET A 1 12.15 -9.78 -8.87
C MET A 1 11.27 -8.61 -9.25
N ARG A 2 9.95 -8.78 -9.30
CA ARG A 2 9.01 -7.69 -9.61
C ARG A 2 7.88 -7.65 -8.58
N ILE A 3 7.61 -6.47 -8.03
CA ILE A 3 6.52 -6.20 -7.09
C ILE A 3 5.52 -5.25 -7.75
N ILE A 4 4.25 -5.64 -7.81
CA ILE A 4 3.15 -4.75 -8.16
C ILE A 4 2.47 -4.34 -6.84
N LEU A 5 2.62 -3.09 -6.45
CA LEU A 5 1.90 -2.52 -5.32
C LEU A 5 0.56 -1.99 -5.80
N LEU A 6 -0.57 -2.48 -5.29
CA LEU A 6 -1.92 -2.06 -5.66
C LEU A 6 -2.65 -1.50 -4.43
N ARG A 7 -3.17 -0.27 -4.54
CA ARG A 7 -4.09 0.28 -3.53
C ARG A 7 -5.46 -0.36 -3.73
N HIS A 8 -6.12 -0.73 -2.63
CA HIS A 8 -7.50 -1.20 -2.66
C HIS A 8 -8.45 -0.24 -3.42
N ALA A 9 -9.58 -0.78 -3.90
CA ALA A 9 -10.66 -0.02 -4.50
C ALA A 9 -11.42 0.83 -3.47
N GLU A 10 -12.22 1.79 -3.92
CA GLU A 10 -13.00 2.68 -3.06
C GLU A 10 -13.83 1.92 -2.02
N SER A 11 -13.65 2.29 -0.76
CA SER A 11 -14.34 1.70 0.39
C SER A 11 -15.26 2.71 1.06
N LEU A 12 -16.17 2.22 1.91
CA LEU A 12 -17.09 3.08 2.66
C LEU A 12 -16.32 4.16 3.44
N GLY A 13 -15.20 3.82 4.09
CA GLY A 13 -14.35 4.78 4.79
C GLY A 13 -13.61 5.80 3.91
N ASN A 14 -13.68 5.68 2.57
CA ASN A 14 -13.17 6.72 1.66
C ASN A 14 -14.24 7.76 1.30
N VAL A 15 -15.53 7.42 1.45
CA VAL A 15 -16.65 8.28 1.05
C VAL A 15 -17.46 8.77 2.25
N ASP A 16 -17.44 8.05 3.36
CA ASP A 16 -18.09 8.38 4.63
C ASP A 16 -17.08 8.19 5.77
N GLU A 17 -16.45 9.30 6.20
CA GLU A 17 -15.50 9.28 7.33
C GLU A 17 -16.19 8.92 8.65
N LEU A 18 -17.51 9.12 8.80
CA LEU A 18 -18.23 8.73 10.01
C LEU A 18 -18.47 7.21 10.08
N ALA A 19 -18.18 6.47 9.01
CA ALA A 19 -18.28 5.02 9.02
C ALA A 19 -17.30 4.38 10.01
N TYR A 20 -16.13 5.02 10.25
CA TYR A 20 -15.14 4.54 11.22
C TYR A 20 -15.68 4.55 12.67
N CYS A 21 -16.68 5.38 12.97
CA CYS A 21 -17.31 5.42 14.29
C CYS A 21 -18.28 4.26 14.53
N ARG A 22 -18.69 3.56 13.47
CA ARG A 22 -19.73 2.51 13.50
C ARG A 22 -19.20 1.14 13.10
N ILE A 23 -18.15 1.11 12.29
CA ILE A 23 -17.57 -0.10 11.72
C ILE A 23 -16.06 -0.03 11.95
N PRO A 24 -15.44 -1.07 12.54
CA PRO A 24 -14.00 -1.13 12.68
C PRO A 24 -13.30 -0.98 11.32
N ASP A 25 -12.18 -0.25 11.27
CA ASP A 25 -11.49 0.06 10.01
C ASP A 25 -11.24 -1.19 9.14
N HIS A 26 -10.73 -2.26 9.75
CA HIS A 26 -10.45 -3.52 9.05
C HIS A 26 -11.67 -4.17 8.40
N ALA A 27 -12.89 -3.84 8.83
CA ALA A 27 -14.15 -4.40 8.38
C ALA A 27 -14.91 -3.51 7.39
N LEU A 28 -14.39 -2.32 7.06
CA LEU A 28 -15.05 -1.43 6.09
C LEU A 28 -15.08 -2.06 4.68
N PRO A 29 -16.27 -2.23 4.08
CA PRO A 29 -16.42 -2.87 2.78
C PRO A 29 -16.15 -1.89 1.63
N LEU A 30 -15.98 -2.45 0.43
CA LEU A 30 -16.02 -1.68 -0.81
C LEU A 30 -17.40 -1.04 -1.03
N THR A 31 -17.41 0.15 -1.65
CA THR A 31 -18.65 0.74 -2.19
C THR A 31 -19.06 0.02 -3.48
N PRO A 32 -20.29 0.22 -3.99
CA PRO A 32 -20.66 -0.27 -5.32
C PRO A 32 -19.71 0.22 -6.44
N ARG A 33 -19.21 1.45 -6.31
CA ARG A 33 -18.19 2.01 -7.22
C ARG A 33 -16.84 1.31 -7.03
N GLY A 34 -16.42 1.02 -5.80
CA GLY A 34 -15.22 0.23 -5.50
C GLY A 34 -15.26 -1.16 -6.13
N VAL A 35 -16.42 -1.82 -6.10
CA VAL A 35 -16.60 -3.12 -6.79
C VAL A 35 -16.35 -2.99 -8.30
N GLN A 36 -16.87 -1.94 -8.93
CA GLN A 36 -16.63 -1.66 -10.35
C GLN A 36 -15.15 -1.35 -10.63
N GLN A 37 -14.48 -0.57 -9.76
CA GLN A 37 -13.06 -0.26 -9.88
C GLN A 37 -12.19 -1.52 -9.80
N ALA A 38 -12.48 -2.43 -8.85
CA ALA A 38 -11.72 -3.67 -8.67
C ALA A 38 -11.84 -4.60 -9.88
N ARG A 39 -13.05 -4.75 -10.44
CA ARG A 39 -13.27 -5.48 -11.69
C ARG A 39 -12.61 -4.79 -12.88
N GLY A 40 -12.68 -3.47 -12.94
CA GLY A 40 -12.16 -2.66 -14.04
C GLY A 40 -10.64 -2.69 -14.17
N ILE A 41 -9.90 -2.79 -13.05
CA ILE A 41 -8.42 -2.86 -13.08
C ILE A 41 -7.91 -4.26 -13.44
N ALA A 42 -8.75 -5.30 -13.33
CA ALA A 42 -8.36 -6.70 -13.51
C ALA A 42 -7.66 -7.00 -14.85
N PRO A 43 -8.15 -6.54 -16.03
CA PRO A 43 -7.48 -6.81 -17.31
C PRO A 43 -6.07 -6.21 -17.35
N ARG A 44 -5.86 -5.04 -16.73
CA ARG A 44 -4.54 -4.42 -16.64
C ARG A 44 -3.62 -5.20 -15.71
N MET A 45 -4.13 -5.67 -14.58
CA MET A 45 -3.35 -6.50 -13.66
C MET A 45 -2.95 -7.84 -14.29
N ARG A 46 -3.85 -8.52 -15.01
CA ARG A 46 -3.51 -9.76 -15.73
C ARG A 46 -2.35 -9.56 -16.71
N ARG A 47 -2.42 -8.54 -17.56
CA ARG A 47 -1.33 -8.21 -18.50
C ARG A 47 0.00 -7.94 -17.81
N LEU A 48 -0.03 -7.25 -16.65
CA LEU A 48 1.18 -7.01 -15.89
C LEU A 48 1.73 -8.30 -15.29
N LEU A 49 0.87 -9.20 -14.80
CA LEU A 49 1.24 -10.38 -14.03
C LEU A 49 1.58 -11.61 -14.89
N GLU A 50 1.15 -11.64 -16.15
CA GLU A 50 1.50 -12.67 -17.12
C GLU A 50 3.03 -12.74 -17.39
N PRO A 51 3.57 -13.93 -17.69
CA PRO A 51 2.87 -15.23 -17.80
C PRO A 51 2.62 -15.93 -16.44
N GLY A 52 2.85 -15.28 -15.31
CA GLY A 52 2.86 -15.93 -13.99
C GLY A 52 4.08 -16.84 -13.78
N PRO A 53 4.09 -17.65 -12.70
CA PRO A 53 3.15 -17.62 -11.58
C PRO A 53 3.30 -16.33 -10.73
N VAL A 54 2.32 -16.07 -9.86
CA VAL A 54 2.28 -14.89 -8.97
C VAL A 54 2.12 -15.33 -7.51
N ALA A 55 2.86 -14.66 -6.63
CA ALA A 55 2.60 -14.69 -5.19
C ALA A 55 1.90 -13.41 -4.78
N ALA A 56 0.64 -13.52 -4.32
CA ALA A 56 -0.16 -12.41 -3.84
C ALA A 56 -0.05 -12.29 -2.30
N TYR A 57 0.37 -11.13 -1.83
CA TYR A 57 0.38 -10.74 -0.42
C TYR A 57 -0.71 -9.68 -0.22
N VAL A 58 -1.71 -9.99 0.60
CA VAL A 58 -2.93 -9.20 0.70
C VAL A 58 -3.11 -8.76 2.14
N SER A 59 -3.29 -7.46 2.37
CA SER A 59 -3.67 -6.98 3.70
C SER A 59 -4.97 -7.66 4.15
N PRO A 60 -5.12 -8.01 5.44
CA PRO A 60 -6.28 -8.75 5.93
C PRO A 60 -7.58 -7.93 5.92
N TYR A 61 -7.50 -6.61 5.70
CA TYR A 61 -8.66 -5.73 5.70
C TYR A 61 -9.67 -6.13 4.61
N LEU A 62 -10.96 -5.98 4.90
CA LEU A 62 -12.03 -6.44 4.02
C LEU A 62 -11.93 -5.80 2.63
N ARG A 63 -11.72 -4.48 2.55
CA ARG A 63 -11.55 -3.76 1.28
C ARG A 63 -10.37 -4.26 0.42
N THR A 64 -9.24 -4.65 1.02
CA THR A 64 -8.10 -5.21 0.26
C THR A 64 -8.41 -6.62 -0.24
N ARG A 65 -9.03 -7.45 0.59
CA ARG A 65 -9.47 -8.81 0.21
C ARG A 65 -10.50 -8.78 -0.91
N GLN A 66 -11.56 -7.97 -0.76
CA GLN A 66 -12.58 -7.80 -1.79
C GLN A 66 -11.99 -7.27 -3.10
N THR A 67 -11.06 -6.30 -3.04
CA THR A 67 -10.38 -5.81 -4.25
C THR A 67 -9.62 -6.94 -4.96
N PHE A 68 -8.88 -7.75 -4.20
CA PHE A 68 -8.12 -8.87 -4.74
C PHE A 68 -9.02 -9.95 -5.35
N GLU A 69 -10.06 -10.38 -4.62
CA GLU A 69 -11.01 -11.40 -5.04
C GLU A 69 -11.75 -11.01 -6.33
N LEU A 70 -12.21 -9.75 -6.42
CA LEU A 70 -12.95 -9.24 -7.58
C LEU A 70 -12.11 -9.10 -8.86
N MET A 71 -10.78 -9.16 -8.78
CA MET A 71 -9.93 -9.23 -9.97
C MET A 71 -9.92 -10.63 -10.61
N GLU A 72 -10.35 -11.66 -9.87
CA GLU A 72 -10.50 -13.05 -10.32
C GLU A 72 -9.24 -13.61 -11.01
N LEU A 73 -8.04 -13.21 -10.56
CA LEU A 73 -6.77 -13.48 -11.25
C LEU A 73 -6.49 -14.96 -11.54
N GLY A 74 -7.18 -15.88 -10.87
CA GLY A 74 -7.32 -17.27 -11.28
C GLY A 74 -5.99 -18.02 -11.24
N ASN A 75 -5.72 -18.77 -12.30
CA ASN A 75 -4.53 -19.62 -12.44
C ASN A 75 -3.20 -18.85 -12.49
N LEU A 76 -3.21 -17.52 -12.62
CA LEU A 76 -2.00 -16.72 -12.50
C LEU A 76 -1.44 -16.73 -11.08
N VAL A 77 -2.30 -16.85 -10.06
CA VAL A 77 -1.90 -16.77 -8.66
C VAL A 77 -1.67 -18.16 -8.10
N GLU A 78 -0.41 -18.48 -7.83
CA GLU A 78 -0.02 -19.75 -7.24
C GLU A 78 -0.09 -19.71 -5.71
N ARG A 79 0.19 -18.54 -5.12
CA ARG A 79 0.25 -18.35 -3.67
C ARG A 79 -0.54 -17.13 -3.27
N ILE A 80 -1.38 -17.26 -2.24
CA ILE A 80 -2.08 -16.15 -1.59
C ILE A 80 -1.69 -16.15 -0.11
N VAL A 81 -1.17 -15.02 0.38
CA VAL A 81 -0.71 -14.85 1.76
C VAL A 81 -1.47 -13.68 2.39
N PRO A 82 -2.33 -13.93 3.39
CA PRO A 82 -2.84 -12.88 4.26
C PRO A 82 -1.66 -12.31 5.07
N GLU A 83 -1.38 -11.02 4.91
CA GLU A 83 -0.19 -10.40 5.49
C GLU A 83 -0.59 -9.21 6.38
N PRO A 84 -0.65 -9.39 7.71
CA PRO A 84 -1.04 -8.34 8.65
C PRO A 84 -0.15 -7.10 8.62
N ARG A 85 1.13 -7.22 8.25
CA ARG A 85 2.05 -6.08 8.18
C ARG A 85 1.77 -5.14 6.99
N LEU A 86 0.84 -5.50 6.09
CA LEU A 86 0.41 -4.68 4.97
C LEU A 86 -0.86 -3.86 5.22
N ARG A 87 -1.43 -3.91 6.44
CA ARG A 87 -2.61 -3.11 6.81
C ARG A 87 -2.31 -1.61 6.81
N GLU A 88 -3.34 -0.76 6.74
CA GLU A 88 -3.13 0.70 6.81
C GLU A 88 -2.68 1.15 8.22
N GLN A 89 -2.15 2.37 8.34
CA GLN A 89 -1.93 3.01 9.64
C GLN A 89 -3.19 2.89 10.49
N ASP A 90 -3.02 2.33 11.69
CA ASP A 90 -4.10 2.24 12.67
C ASP A 90 -4.35 3.61 13.29
N TRP A 91 -5.60 4.08 13.25
CA TRP A 91 -6.03 5.31 13.90
C TRP A 91 -6.60 5.07 15.29
N GLY A 92 -6.49 3.83 15.80
CA GLY A 92 -6.97 3.44 17.11
C GLY A 92 -8.49 3.44 17.16
N ASN A 93 -9.01 3.91 18.29
CA ASN A 93 -10.43 3.87 18.64
C ASN A 93 -11.17 5.10 18.06
N LEU A 94 -11.60 5.01 16.81
CA LEU A 94 -12.26 6.08 16.04
C LEU A 94 -13.76 6.31 16.36
N GLN A 95 -14.23 6.05 17.59
CA GLN A 95 -15.66 6.13 17.91
C GLN A 95 -16.17 7.57 18.12
N ASP A 96 -15.30 8.54 18.40
CA ASP A 96 -15.65 9.96 18.55
C ASP A 96 -15.27 10.76 17.29
N PRO A 97 -16.24 11.25 16.48
CA PRO A 97 -15.98 12.04 15.29
C PRO A 97 -15.24 13.35 15.54
N VAL A 98 -15.47 13.99 16.70
CA VAL A 98 -14.84 15.27 17.03
C VAL A 98 -13.36 15.05 17.33
N ASP A 99 -13.06 14.02 18.11
CA ASP A 99 -11.68 13.65 18.39
C ASP A 99 -10.94 13.17 17.13
N GLN A 100 -11.61 12.40 16.28
CA GLN A 100 -11.06 11.96 14.98
C GLN A 100 -10.64 13.15 14.11
N GLU A 101 -11.51 14.16 13.97
CA GLU A 101 -11.19 15.35 13.17
C GLU A 101 -10.07 16.17 13.82
N ARG A 102 -10.07 16.33 15.15
CA ARG A 102 -8.99 16.99 15.89
C ARG A 102 -7.64 16.32 15.63
N GLN A 103 -7.57 15.00 15.81
CA GLN A 103 -6.34 14.23 15.58
C GLN A 103 -5.86 14.31 14.12
N LYS A 104 -6.79 14.33 13.15
CA LYS A 104 -6.47 14.50 11.73
C LYS A 104 -5.80 15.85 11.48
N GLN A 105 -6.34 16.95 12.01
CA GLN A 105 -5.75 18.28 11.86
C GLN A 105 -4.37 18.38 12.51
N GLU A 106 -4.22 17.86 13.73
CA GLU A 106 -2.92 17.81 14.42
C GLU A 106 -1.89 17.01 13.62
N ARG A 107 -2.28 15.86 13.08
CA ARG A 107 -1.43 15.02 12.22
C ARG A 107 -1.02 15.74 10.94
N HIS A 108 -1.93 16.49 10.30
CA HIS A 108 -1.62 17.27 9.10
C HIS A 108 -0.66 18.43 9.39
N ALA A 109 -0.79 19.07 10.55
CA ALA A 109 0.10 20.17 10.95
C ALA A 109 1.50 19.67 11.37
N PHE A 110 1.57 18.52 12.04
CA PHE A 110 2.83 17.96 12.56
C PHE A 110 3.63 17.17 11.52
N GLY A 111 2.94 16.43 10.63
CA GLY A 111 3.56 15.49 9.69
C GLY A 111 3.09 14.06 9.91
N HIS A 112 2.93 13.30 8.82
CA HIS A 112 2.32 11.96 8.86
C HIS A 112 3.25 10.87 9.39
N PHE A 113 4.57 11.07 9.29
CA PHE A 113 5.58 10.08 9.65
C PHE A 113 5.73 9.94 11.16
N PHE A 114 5.93 11.05 11.87
CA PHE A 114 6.23 11.01 13.31
C PHE A 114 5.02 11.25 14.22
N PHE A 115 3.92 11.81 13.71
CA PHE A 115 2.74 12.03 14.54
C PHE A 115 2.15 10.69 15.00
N ARG A 116 2.02 10.53 16.32
CA ARG A 116 1.46 9.35 16.98
C ARG A 116 -0.02 9.59 17.27
N LEU A 117 -0.89 8.86 16.59
CA LEU A 117 -2.32 8.86 16.89
C LEU A 117 -2.58 8.28 18.28
N ALA A 118 -3.56 8.84 19.00
CA ALA A 118 -3.95 8.33 20.31
C ALA A 118 -4.50 6.91 20.15
N HIS A 119 -3.89 5.95 20.85
CA HIS A 119 -4.20 4.51 20.73
C HIS A 119 -3.98 3.91 19.34
N GLY A 120 -3.29 4.63 18.45
CA GLY A 120 -2.99 4.19 17.09
C GLY A 120 -1.49 4.15 16.80
N GLU A 121 -1.18 4.11 15.51
CA GLU A 121 0.18 4.10 14.99
C GLU A 121 0.64 5.50 14.59
N SER A 122 1.96 5.69 14.52
CA SER A 122 2.59 6.73 13.70
C SER A 122 3.00 6.13 12.36
N GLY A 123 3.35 6.99 11.39
CA GLY A 123 3.95 6.51 10.15
C GLY A 123 5.25 5.73 10.40
N ALA A 124 6.02 6.04 11.45
CA ALA A 124 7.23 5.31 11.84
C ALA A 124 6.93 3.87 12.29
N ASP A 125 5.85 3.63 13.04
CA ASP A 125 5.47 2.25 13.42
C ASP A 125 5.09 1.43 12.20
N VAL A 126 4.39 2.06 11.24
CA VAL A 126 4.08 1.45 9.95
C VAL A 126 5.35 1.17 9.16
N ASP A 127 6.29 2.12 9.13
CA ASP A 127 7.61 2.02 8.47
C ASP A 127 8.40 0.83 9.00
N ASP A 128 8.39 0.59 10.31
CA ASP A 128 9.09 -0.53 10.96
C ASP A 128 8.47 -1.89 10.62
N ARG A 129 7.14 -2.02 10.68
CA ARG A 129 6.51 -3.32 10.35
C ARG A 129 6.63 -3.67 8.87
N VAL A 130 6.58 -2.69 7.96
CA VAL A 130 6.76 -2.96 6.52
C VAL A 130 8.21 -3.31 6.19
N ALA A 131 9.19 -2.79 6.94
CA ALA A 131 10.58 -3.22 6.79
C ALA A 131 10.73 -4.73 7.06
N GLY A 132 10.14 -5.23 8.14
CA GLY A 132 10.13 -6.65 8.45
C GLY A 132 9.46 -7.51 7.37
N PHE A 133 8.38 -7.03 6.76
CA PHE A 133 7.76 -7.69 5.61
C PHE A 133 8.70 -7.75 4.39
N LEU A 134 9.32 -6.62 4.03
CA LEU A 134 10.23 -6.54 2.87
C LEU A 134 11.44 -7.47 3.03
N THR A 135 12.09 -7.45 4.20
CA THR A 135 13.22 -8.33 4.48
C THR A 135 12.83 -9.80 4.37
N GLU A 136 11.66 -10.19 4.89
CA GLU A 136 11.19 -11.57 4.77
C GLU A 136 10.87 -11.95 3.32
N LEU A 137 10.21 -11.04 2.57
CA LEU A 137 9.86 -11.26 1.18
C LEU A 137 11.10 -11.43 0.30
N GLU A 138 12.08 -10.53 0.41
CA GLU A 138 13.34 -10.61 -0.34
C GLU A 138 14.07 -11.91 0.00
N ARG A 139 14.22 -12.23 1.29
CA ARG A 139 14.85 -13.48 1.74
C ARG A 139 14.13 -14.71 1.20
N ARG A 140 12.79 -14.69 1.13
CA ARG A 140 11.99 -15.79 0.61
C ARG A 140 12.19 -15.95 -0.89
N VAL A 141 12.13 -14.86 -1.66
CA VAL A 141 12.35 -14.88 -3.11
C VAL A 141 13.78 -15.33 -3.47
N ASP A 142 14.78 -14.92 -2.69
CA ASP A 142 16.18 -15.25 -2.95
C ASP A 142 16.53 -16.71 -2.56
N ASN A 143 15.88 -17.28 -1.53
CA ASN A 143 16.21 -18.61 -1.00
C ASN A 143 15.23 -19.74 -1.36
N ASP A 144 14.02 -19.43 -1.83
CA ASP A 144 13.03 -20.42 -2.27
C ASP A 144 12.87 -20.37 -3.80
N PRO A 145 13.54 -21.27 -4.56
CA PRO A 145 13.43 -21.30 -6.02
C PRO A 145 12.01 -21.56 -6.54
N ALA A 146 11.12 -22.12 -5.71
CA ALA A 146 9.72 -22.35 -6.05
C ALA A 146 8.86 -21.09 -5.82
N HIS A 147 9.36 -20.07 -5.12
CA HIS A 147 8.58 -18.85 -4.90
C HIS A 147 8.46 -18.04 -6.21
N PRO A 148 7.24 -17.64 -6.61
CA PRO A 148 7.04 -16.79 -7.77
C PRO A 148 7.85 -15.48 -7.69
N LYS A 149 8.53 -15.12 -8.79
CA LYS A 149 9.32 -13.86 -8.87
C LYS A 149 8.43 -12.62 -9.10
N ASN A 150 7.19 -12.83 -9.54
CA ASN A 150 6.16 -11.81 -9.66
C ASN A 150 5.34 -11.78 -8.37
N VAL A 151 5.38 -10.66 -7.68
CA VAL A 151 4.70 -10.46 -6.42
C VAL A 151 3.63 -9.40 -6.60
N LEU A 152 2.39 -9.71 -6.21
CA LEU A 152 1.32 -8.73 -6.10
C LEU A 152 1.12 -8.39 -4.63
N VAL A 153 1.17 -7.11 -4.29
CA VAL A 153 0.92 -6.60 -2.93
C VAL A 153 -0.34 -5.76 -2.98
N VAL A 154 -1.42 -6.21 -2.34
CA VAL A 154 -2.67 -5.45 -2.25
C VAL A 154 -2.78 -4.81 -0.87
N SER A 155 -2.67 -3.48 -0.84
CA SER A 155 -2.51 -2.69 0.40
C SER A 155 -3.23 -1.33 0.28
N HIS A 156 -2.71 -0.31 0.94
CA HIS A 156 -3.34 0.98 1.20
C HIS A 156 -2.42 2.15 0.83
N GLY A 157 -2.94 3.37 0.86
CA GLY A 157 -2.26 4.53 0.29
C GLY A 157 -0.97 4.90 1.02
N LEU A 158 -1.02 5.06 2.35
CA LEU A 158 0.16 5.42 3.14
C LEU A 158 1.15 4.26 3.19
N THR A 159 0.65 3.04 3.43
CA THR A 159 1.47 1.82 3.49
C THR A 159 2.27 1.59 2.21
N MET A 160 1.69 1.82 1.02
CA MET A 160 2.42 1.74 -0.25
C MET A 160 3.58 2.74 -0.33
N ARG A 161 3.38 3.97 0.13
CA ARG A 161 4.45 4.99 0.14
C ARG A 161 5.58 4.62 1.09
N LEU A 162 5.25 4.05 2.27
CA LEU A 162 6.25 3.59 3.23
C LEU A 162 7.02 2.35 2.74
N LEU A 163 6.36 1.43 2.03
CA LEU A 163 7.04 0.33 1.33
C LEU A 163 8.08 0.87 0.34
N CYS A 164 7.71 1.86 -0.48
CA CYS A 164 8.65 2.47 -1.42
C CYS A 164 9.76 3.24 -0.69
N ARG A 165 9.43 4.03 0.34
CA ARG A 165 10.43 4.71 1.17
C ARG A 165 11.50 3.73 1.67
N ARG A 166 11.10 2.57 2.23
CA ARG A 166 12.04 1.55 2.69
C ARG A 166 12.84 0.91 1.56
N LEU A 167 12.19 0.57 0.45
CA LEU A 167 12.87 -0.07 -0.69
C LEU A 167 13.91 0.83 -1.36
N PHE A 168 13.62 2.13 -1.46
CA PHE A 168 14.47 3.11 -2.14
C PHE A 168 15.34 3.94 -1.18
N ASN A 169 15.23 3.70 0.13
CA ASN A 169 15.88 4.49 1.19
C ASN A 169 15.57 5.99 1.10
N TRP A 170 14.35 6.36 0.71
CA TRP A 170 13.95 7.77 0.63
C TRP A 170 13.98 8.44 2.00
N SER A 171 14.39 9.71 2.03
CA SER A 171 14.28 10.53 3.21
C SER A 171 12.84 10.64 3.71
N ILE A 172 12.73 11.04 4.98
CA ILE A 172 11.44 11.32 5.59
C ILE A 172 10.81 12.56 4.93
N GLU A 173 11.61 13.56 4.59
CA GLU A 173 11.17 14.79 3.94
C GLU A 173 10.56 14.52 2.57
N LEU A 174 11.19 13.65 1.77
CA LEU A 174 10.62 13.24 0.49
C LEU A 174 9.30 12.50 0.72
N PHE A 175 9.25 11.54 1.65
CA PHE A 175 8.03 10.80 1.97
C PHE A 175 6.86 11.72 2.37
N GLU A 176 7.10 12.72 3.22
CA GLU A 176 6.11 13.69 3.67
C GLU A 176 5.59 14.55 2.52
N SER A 177 6.38 14.76 1.47
CA SER A 177 5.98 15.52 0.27
C SER A 177 5.07 14.73 -0.69
N LEU A 178 4.90 13.42 -0.48
CA LEU A 178 4.14 12.54 -1.38
C LEU A 178 2.64 12.51 -1.03
N SER A 179 1.80 12.47 -2.05
CA SER A 179 0.35 12.22 -1.94
C SER A 179 0.04 10.73 -2.02
N ASN A 180 -1.01 10.30 -1.31
CA ASN A 180 -1.52 8.94 -1.45
C ASN A 180 -1.97 8.68 -2.91
N PRO A 181 -1.63 7.53 -3.51
CA PRO A 181 -2.12 7.17 -4.84
C PRO A 181 -3.64 6.98 -4.80
N PRO A 182 -4.42 7.29 -5.86
CA PRO A 182 -5.86 7.04 -5.90
C PRO A 182 -6.24 5.56 -5.68
N THR A 183 -7.50 5.28 -5.35
CA THR A 183 -8.01 3.89 -5.23
C THR A 183 -7.85 3.13 -6.55
N CYS A 184 -7.45 1.86 -6.49
CA CYS A 184 -7.05 1.04 -7.66
C CYS A 184 -5.88 1.59 -8.50
N ASP A 185 -5.13 2.59 -8.02
CA ASP A 185 -3.84 2.94 -8.61
C ASP A 185 -2.74 1.99 -8.09
N PHE A 186 -1.68 1.82 -8.86
CA PHE A 186 -0.62 0.86 -8.57
C PHE A 186 0.77 1.38 -8.92
N ARG A 187 1.82 0.74 -8.42
CA ARG A 187 3.21 0.95 -8.84
C ARG A 187 3.86 -0.37 -9.18
N VAL A 188 4.75 -0.38 -10.17
CA VAL A 188 5.55 -1.54 -10.53
C VAL A 188 6.98 -1.27 -10.08
N LEU A 189 7.50 -2.15 -9.23
CA LEU A 189 8.85 -2.09 -8.70
C LEU A 189 9.63 -3.28 -9.24
N GLU A 190 10.78 -3.01 -9.84
CA GLU A 190 11.63 -4.05 -10.44
C GLU A 190 13.02 -4.02 -9.83
N ARG A 191 13.49 -5.20 -9.39
CA ARG A 191 14.86 -5.41 -8.93
C ARG A 191 15.68 -5.97 -10.08
N ASP A 192 16.68 -5.21 -10.51
CA ASP A 192 17.60 -5.59 -11.58
C ASP A 192 18.64 -6.65 -11.13
N SER A 193 19.51 -7.06 -12.05
CA SER A 193 20.55 -8.06 -11.79
C SER A 193 21.64 -7.60 -10.81
N THR A 194 21.78 -6.29 -10.59
CA THR A 194 22.70 -5.72 -9.58
C THR A 194 22.06 -5.64 -8.20
N GLY A 195 20.77 -5.98 -8.10
CA GLY A 195 19.99 -5.90 -6.88
C GLY A 195 19.38 -4.51 -6.62
N ARG A 196 19.52 -3.57 -7.56
CA ARG A 196 18.95 -2.22 -7.44
C ARG A 196 17.47 -2.23 -7.82
N TRP A 197 16.67 -1.51 -7.02
CA TRP A 197 15.25 -1.33 -7.27
C TRP A 197 14.99 -0.13 -8.18
N HIS A 198 13.97 -0.26 -9.03
CA HIS A 198 13.46 0.75 -9.93
C HIS A 198 11.94 0.85 -9.81
N MET A 199 11.38 2.05 -9.94
CA MET A 199 9.93 2.28 -9.98
C MET A 199 9.51 2.80 -11.35
N ASP A 200 8.38 2.29 -11.84
CA ASP A 200 7.85 2.62 -13.16
C ASP A 200 7.48 4.10 -13.32
N ARG A 201 6.89 4.71 -12.28
CA ARG A 201 6.49 6.12 -12.29
C ARG A 201 6.43 6.72 -10.88
N PRO A 202 6.65 8.03 -10.72
CA PRO A 202 6.63 8.65 -9.40
C PRO A 202 5.21 8.67 -8.81
N PHE A 203 5.11 8.73 -7.48
CA PHE A 203 3.93 9.21 -6.78
C PHE A 203 3.73 10.70 -7.04
N THR A 204 2.49 11.14 -6.98
CA THR A 204 2.19 12.58 -7.01
C THR A 204 2.80 13.24 -5.78
N GLN A 205 3.47 14.37 -5.99
CA GLN A 205 3.99 15.23 -4.93
C GLN A 205 3.10 16.45 -4.77
N TRP A 206 2.79 16.81 -3.52
CA TRP A 206 1.99 18.01 -3.22
C TRP A 206 2.87 19.23 -2.91
N ARG A 207 4.17 19.01 -2.67
CA ARG A 207 5.23 20.01 -2.59
C ARG A 207 6.57 19.41 -3.03
N GLU A 208 7.58 20.24 -3.27
CA GLU A 208 8.96 19.76 -3.38
C GLU A 208 9.46 19.23 -2.04
N SER A 209 10.41 18.29 -2.07
CA SER A 209 11.03 17.78 -0.84
C SER A 209 11.91 18.87 -0.22
N PRO A 210 11.73 19.21 1.07
CA PRO A 210 12.56 20.21 1.76
C PRO A 210 14.08 19.95 1.71
N ASP A 211 14.50 18.69 1.64
CA ASP A 211 15.91 18.30 1.54
C ASP A 211 16.41 18.13 0.09
N GLY A 212 15.56 18.41 -0.90
CA GLY A 212 15.88 18.29 -2.32
C GLY A 212 15.93 16.86 -2.86
N GLU A 213 15.65 15.83 -2.05
CA GLU A 213 15.60 14.46 -2.54
C GLU A 213 14.43 14.27 -3.52
N THR A 214 14.61 13.41 -4.53
CA THR A 214 13.60 13.13 -5.57
C THR A 214 13.35 11.64 -5.71
N GLN A 215 12.18 11.28 -6.24
CA GLN A 215 11.82 9.88 -6.44
C GLN A 215 12.68 9.25 -7.55
N ILE A 216 13.39 8.18 -7.19
CA ILE A 216 14.18 7.40 -8.14
C ILE A 216 13.22 6.61 -9.05
N THR A 217 13.17 7.00 -10.31
CA THR A 217 12.38 6.33 -11.36
C THR A 217 13.31 5.78 -12.42
N GLN A 218 12.86 4.78 -13.19
CA GLN A 218 13.58 4.40 -14.40
C GLN A 218 13.70 5.64 -15.29
N VAL A 219 14.91 6.17 -15.44
CA VAL A 219 15.20 7.17 -16.47
C VAL A 219 14.95 6.48 -17.81
N ALA A 220 14.03 7.04 -18.60
CA ALA A 220 13.72 6.58 -19.95
C ALA A 220 14.96 6.51 -20.85
#